data_AF-A0A2G2QP16-F1
#
_entry.id   AF-A0A2G2QP16-F1
#
_cell.length_a   1.000
_cell.length_b   1.000
_cell.length_c   1.000
_cell.angle_alpha   90.00
_cell.angle_beta   90.00
_cell.angle_gamma   90.00
#
_symmetry.space_group_name_H-M   'P 1'
#
loop_
_entity.id
_entity.type
_entity.pdbx_description
1 polymer ?
#
loop_
_entity_poly.entity_id
_entity_poly.type
_entity_poly.pdbx_seq_one_letter_code
_entity_poly.pdbx_strand_id
1 'polypeptide(L)'
;MSKTTNFTDLDMLVTHLRDVLENGVTQKNKNNKQIRQILLFAYNGTGKTRLSMSFKEAGKHESERDTLYFNAFTEDLFNWDNDLASIQESDSRRVLKLNADSRFFAGLQELEMDNRIRPLLQRYADFDFKIDTNNWTVSFHREVTNDESSETIEDIKISRGEENIFIWCFFLAVAQLAIDEQEAYAWVKYIYIDDPISSLDDNNAIAVASHLAQLLIKPSKIKTVISSHHTLFFNVLWNELNDKKKCQPYYLSNDSNSNGYNLRYTNSTPFFHHVALLKQLHEAAESDNLYTYHFNILRNLLEKTATFHGFKNFSACIKKDNDDPEDIVHARMINVLSHGNYSLFEPMEMLDENKQYFKKILRDFMTNYRFNPELFPEQSDQNIEEATQP
;
A
#
# COMPACT_ATOMS: atom_id res chain seq x y z
N MET A 1 16.05 1.40 -21.52
CA MET A 1 15.74 0.17 -20.77
C MET A 1 15.98 0.42 -19.29
N SER A 2 14.99 0.20 -18.43
CA SER A 2 15.16 0.26 -16.97
C SER A 2 16.13 -0.84 -16.52
N LYS A 3 17.17 -0.48 -15.77
CA LYS A 3 18.12 -1.46 -15.22
C LYS A 3 17.42 -2.30 -14.14
N THR A 4 17.36 -3.61 -14.35
CA THR A 4 16.93 -4.59 -13.33
C THR A 4 18.17 -5.17 -12.67
N THR A 5 18.13 -5.31 -11.35
CA THR A 5 19.18 -5.93 -10.54
C THR A 5 18.58 -7.14 -9.85
N ASN A 6 19.26 -8.28 -9.95
CA ASN A 6 18.78 -9.55 -9.39
C ASN A 6 19.61 -9.88 -8.15
N PHE A 7 18.95 -10.38 -7.11
CA PHE A 7 19.53 -10.78 -5.85
C PHE A 7 19.15 -12.23 -5.57
N THR A 8 20.10 -13.04 -5.11
CA THR A 8 19.89 -14.46 -4.83
C THR A 8 19.11 -14.69 -3.53
N ASP A 9 19.17 -13.72 -2.61
CA ASP A 9 18.53 -13.80 -1.31
C ASP A 9 18.15 -12.40 -0.78
N LEU A 10 17.49 -12.40 0.37
CA LEU A 10 16.98 -11.21 1.04
C LEU A 10 18.10 -10.35 1.64
N ASP A 11 19.19 -10.97 2.12
CA ASP A 11 20.29 -10.28 2.79
C ASP A 11 21.09 -9.43 1.79
N MET A 12 21.31 -9.95 0.58
CA MET A 12 21.91 -9.18 -0.50
C MET A 12 21.03 -7.98 -0.91
N LEU A 13 19.71 -8.16 -0.96
CA LEU A 13 18.78 -7.07 -1.23
C LEU A 13 18.86 -6.00 -0.12
N VAL A 14 18.82 -6.40 1.15
CA VAL A 14 18.95 -5.48 2.30
C VAL A 14 20.27 -4.71 2.25
N THR A 15 21.37 -5.41 2.01
CA THR A 15 22.71 -4.81 1.89
C THR A 15 22.72 -3.76 0.78
N HIS A 16 22.12 -4.07 -0.37
CA HIS A 16 22.00 -3.12 -1.46
C HIS A 16 21.15 -1.89 -1.09
N LEU A 17 19.99 -2.07 -0.44
CA LEU A 17 19.14 -0.94 -0.03
C LEU A 17 19.87 -0.02 0.97
N ARG A 18 20.60 -0.59 1.94
CA ARG A 18 21.42 0.17 2.89
C ARG A 18 22.54 0.92 2.18
N ASP A 19 23.27 0.27 1.27
CA ASP A 19 24.31 0.90 0.44
C ASP A 19 23.77 2.08 -0.39
N VAL A 20 22.61 1.92 -1.03
CA VAL A 20 21.96 3.01 -1.79
C VAL A 20 21.66 4.22 -0.90
N LEU A 21 21.21 4.00 0.33
CA LEU A 21 20.92 5.08 1.29
C LEU A 21 22.21 5.72 1.82
N GLU A 22 23.26 4.94 2.06
CA GLU A 22 24.56 5.40 2.59
C GLU A 22 25.39 6.12 1.54
N ASN A 23 25.68 5.43 0.45
CA ASN A 23 26.65 5.83 -0.57
C ASN A 23 26.00 6.48 -1.80
N GLY A 24 24.67 6.45 -1.88
CA GLY A 24 23.91 7.00 -3.00
C GLY A 24 23.93 6.10 -4.23
N VAL A 25 23.49 6.64 -5.37
CA VAL A 25 23.48 5.91 -6.65
C VAL A 25 24.44 6.59 -7.62
N THR A 26 25.30 5.79 -8.26
CA THR A 26 26.25 6.28 -9.27
C THR A 26 25.51 6.84 -10.49
N GLN A 27 25.93 8.03 -10.93
CA GLN A 27 25.46 8.64 -12.17
C GLN A 27 26.57 8.60 -13.21
N LYS A 28 26.22 8.35 -14.49
CA LYS A 28 27.19 8.45 -15.57
C LYS A 28 27.80 9.85 -15.58
N ASN A 29 29.12 9.93 -15.44
CA ASN A 29 29.94 11.15 -15.51
C ASN A 29 29.61 12.23 -14.47
N LYS A 30 29.10 11.87 -13.28
CA LYS A 30 28.83 12.78 -12.16
C LYS A 30 29.11 12.11 -10.80
N ASN A 31 29.23 12.92 -9.76
CA ASN A 31 29.27 12.44 -8.37
C ASN A 31 28.01 11.63 -8.03
N ASN A 32 28.13 10.72 -7.05
CA ASN A 32 27.00 9.91 -6.59
C ASN A 32 25.81 10.80 -6.19
N LYS A 33 24.63 10.41 -6.66
CA LYS A 33 23.36 11.03 -6.27
C LYS A 33 23.02 10.56 -4.87
N GLN A 34 23.05 11.45 -3.89
CA GLN A 34 22.60 11.12 -2.54
C GLN A 34 21.13 10.74 -2.56
N ILE A 35 20.81 9.57 -2.00
CA ILE A 35 19.45 9.10 -1.80
C ILE A 35 19.08 9.29 -0.32
N ARG A 36 17.84 9.71 -0.08
CA ARG A 36 17.24 9.79 1.26
C ARG A 36 16.01 8.93 1.38
N GLN A 37 15.25 8.78 0.31
CA GLN A 37 14.05 7.97 0.30
C GLN A 37 14.14 6.90 -0.77
N ILE A 38 13.83 5.66 -0.40
CA ILE A 38 13.58 4.56 -1.33
C ILE A 38 12.09 4.24 -1.27
N LEU A 39 11.44 4.20 -2.45
CA LEU A 39 10.06 3.74 -2.57
C LEU A 39 10.06 2.39 -3.28
N LEU A 40 9.46 1.37 -2.67
CA LEU A 40 9.35 0.03 -3.21
C LEU A 40 7.89 -0.28 -3.49
N PHE A 41 7.55 -0.45 -4.76
CA PHE A 41 6.27 -1.04 -5.14
C PHE A 41 6.44 -2.55 -5.22
N ALA A 42 5.68 -3.31 -4.43
CA ALA A 42 5.71 -4.76 -4.45
C ALA A 42 4.32 -5.34 -4.16
N TYR A 43 3.92 -6.35 -4.93
CA TYR A 43 2.65 -7.04 -4.74
C TYR A 43 2.60 -7.79 -3.41
N ASN A 44 1.40 -8.25 -3.04
CA ASN A 44 1.22 -9.12 -1.89
C ASN A 44 1.92 -10.46 -2.14
N GLY A 45 2.48 -11.05 -1.09
CA GLY A 45 3.25 -12.30 -1.20
C GLY A 45 4.74 -12.12 -1.55
N THR A 46 5.20 -10.94 -2.00
CA THR A 46 6.62 -10.69 -2.30
C THR A 46 7.54 -10.68 -1.05
N GLY A 47 6.97 -10.66 0.16
CA GLY A 47 7.74 -10.72 1.41
C GLY A 47 8.21 -9.36 1.94
N LYS A 48 7.47 -8.28 1.67
CA LYS A 48 7.80 -6.92 2.14
C LYS A 48 7.99 -6.83 3.66
N THR A 49 7.18 -7.53 4.45
CA THR A 49 7.32 -7.59 5.91
C THR A 49 8.58 -8.32 6.36
N ARG A 50 8.99 -9.37 5.63
CA ARG A 50 10.29 -10.04 5.87
C ARG A 50 11.45 -9.11 5.51
N LEU A 51 11.33 -8.33 4.44
CA LEU A 51 12.31 -7.33 4.04
C LEU A 51 12.46 -6.22 5.09
N SER A 52 11.37 -5.69 5.63
CA SER A 52 11.42 -4.66 6.68
C SER A 52 12.10 -5.17 7.95
N MET A 53 11.81 -6.39 8.36
CA MET A 53 12.45 -7.01 9.52
C MET A 53 13.93 -7.32 9.28
N SER A 54 14.29 -7.85 8.10
CA SER A 54 15.68 -8.13 7.75
C SER A 54 16.50 -6.85 7.63
N PHE A 55 15.90 -5.78 7.10
CA PHE A 55 16.51 -4.46 7.09
C PHE A 55 16.80 -3.97 8.51
N LYS A 56 15.83 -4.12 9.44
CA LYS A 56 16.01 -3.75 10.85
C LYS A 56 17.07 -4.61 11.56
N GLU A 57 17.11 -5.93 11.32
CA GLU A 57 18.11 -6.82 11.93
C GLU A 57 19.52 -6.52 11.41
N ALA A 58 19.69 -6.14 10.14
CA ALA A 58 20.99 -5.77 9.59
C ALA A 58 21.64 -4.54 10.26
N GLY A 59 20.85 -3.70 10.93
CA GLY A 59 21.33 -2.54 11.70
C GLY A 59 21.41 -2.77 13.21
N LYS A 60 21.24 -4.02 13.64
CA LYS A 60 21.34 -4.42 15.05
C LYS A 60 22.74 -4.95 15.32
N HIS A 61 23.52 -4.20 16.09
CA HIS A 61 24.83 -4.63 16.57
C HIS A 61 24.83 -4.64 18.09
N GLU A 62 24.97 -5.83 18.69
CA GLU A 62 24.85 -6.04 20.14
C GLU A 62 23.52 -5.48 20.70
N SER A 63 23.60 -4.36 21.44
CA SER A 63 22.47 -3.63 22.02
C SER A 63 22.04 -2.40 21.21
N GLU A 64 22.84 -1.97 20.24
CA GLU A 64 22.53 -0.82 19.39
C GLU A 64 21.57 -1.20 18.27
N ARG A 65 20.63 -0.30 18.00
CA ARG A 65 19.65 -0.41 16.92
C ARG A 65 19.63 0.92 16.19
N ASP A 66 19.42 0.89 14.88
CA ASP A 66 19.45 2.09 14.04
C ASP A 66 18.14 2.35 13.26
N THR A 67 17.18 1.42 13.33
CA THR A 67 15.98 1.42 12.48
C THR A 67 14.70 1.47 13.29
N LEU A 68 13.90 2.52 13.09
CA LEU A 68 12.50 2.59 13.50
C LEU A 68 11.63 2.03 12.37
N TYR A 69 10.62 1.21 12.69
CA TYR A 69 9.81 0.57 11.65
C TYR A 69 8.31 0.56 11.94
N PHE A 70 7.52 0.55 10.86
CA PHE A 70 6.08 0.31 10.86
C PHE A 70 5.79 -0.89 9.97
N ASN A 71 5.23 -1.95 10.55
CA ASN A 71 4.73 -3.15 9.88
C ASN A 71 3.79 -3.90 10.84
N ALA A 72 3.35 -5.10 10.47
CA ALA A 72 2.50 -5.95 11.32
C ALA A 72 3.06 -6.17 12.75
N PHE A 73 4.39 -6.29 12.92
CA PHE A 73 4.98 -6.45 14.26
C PHE A 73 4.89 -5.17 15.11
N THR A 74 4.80 -3.99 14.48
CA THR A 74 4.52 -2.74 15.19
C THR A 74 3.06 -2.68 15.62
N GLU A 75 2.15 -3.15 14.78
CA GLU A 75 0.72 -3.28 15.12
C GLU A 75 0.53 -4.24 16.31
N ASP A 76 1.25 -5.36 16.33
CA ASP A 76 1.22 -6.34 17.43
C ASP A 76 1.72 -5.78 18.79
N LEU A 77 2.32 -4.58 18.82
CA LEU A 77 2.64 -3.88 20.08
C LEU A 77 1.39 -3.34 20.79
N PHE A 78 0.25 -3.34 20.09
CA PHE A 78 -1.05 -2.88 20.56
C PHE A 78 -2.00 -4.08 20.62
N ASN A 79 -2.62 -4.32 21.77
CA ASN A 79 -3.50 -5.47 21.95
C ASN A 79 -4.80 -5.07 22.64
N TRP A 80 -5.94 -5.38 22.02
CA TRP A 80 -7.24 -5.15 22.64
C TRP A 80 -7.50 -6.05 23.82
N ASP A 81 -7.78 -5.43 24.96
CA ASP A 81 -8.49 -6.05 26.07
C ASP A 81 -9.95 -5.61 26.03
N ASN A 82 -10.80 -6.50 25.52
CA ASN A 82 -12.24 -6.24 25.34
C ASN A 82 -13.09 -6.72 26.53
N ASP A 83 -12.46 -7.21 27.60
CA ASP A 83 -13.11 -7.75 28.80
C ASP A 83 -14.37 -8.60 28.47
N LEU A 84 -14.20 -9.59 27.59
CA LEU A 84 -15.29 -10.44 27.10
C LEU A 84 -15.92 -11.32 28.21
N ALA A 85 -15.30 -11.37 29.39
CA ALA A 85 -15.72 -12.16 30.54
C ALA A 85 -16.71 -11.42 31.46
N SER A 86 -16.73 -10.08 31.43
CA SER A 86 -17.56 -9.24 32.32
C SER A 86 -18.96 -8.92 31.78
N ILE A 87 -19.46 -9.65 30.77
CA ILE A 87 -20.79 -9.44 30.14
C ILE A 87 -21.96 -9.46 31.17
N GLN A 88 -21.73 -9.90 32.41
CA GLN A 88 -22.72 -9.86 33.49
C GLN A 88 -22.67 -8.62 34.41
N GLU A 89 -21.64 -7.76 34.34
CA GLU A 89 -21.54 -6.54 35.14
C GLU A 89 -21.40 -5.31 34.23
N SER A 90 -22.06 -4.22 34.60
CA SER A 90 -22.19 -2.98 33.81
C SER A 90 -20.90 -2.16 33.65
N ASP A 91 -19.73 -2.77 33.80
CA ASP A 91 -18.42 -2.13 33.86
C ASP A 91 -17.45 -2.74 32.83
N SER A 92 -17.88 -2.76 31.56
CA SER A 92 -17.07 -3.30 30.46
C SER A 92 -15.93 -2.35 30.12
N ARG A 93 -14.74 -2.55 30.71
CA ARG A 93 -13.54 -1.78 30.35
C ARG A 93 -13.00 -2.25 29.00
N ARG A 94 -13.03 -1.38 28.00
CA ARG A 94 -12.53 -1.64 26.65
C ARG A 94 -11.30 -0.79 26.40
N VAL A 95 -10.12 -1.41 26.50
CA VAL A 95 -8.86 -0.69 26.40
C VAL A 95 -7.91 -1.36 25.42
N LEU A 96 -7.08 -0.54 24.78
CA LEU A 96 -5.95 -0.99 23.98
C LEU A 96 -4.70 -1.03 24.87
N LYS A 97 -4.17 -2.21 25.14
CA LYS A 97 -2.93 -2.40 25.90
C LYS A 97 -1.71 -2.13 25.02
N LEU A 98 -0.73 -1.45 25.60
CA LEU A 98 0.55 -1.14 25.00
C LEU A 98 1.62 -2.07 25.57
N ASN A 99 2.52 -2.58 24.72
CA ASN A 99 3.66 -3.36 25.17
C ASN A 99 4.75 -2.47 25.79
N ALA A 100 4.68 -2.26 27.10
CA ALA A 100 5.59 -1.40 27.88
C ALA A 100 7.09 -1.71 27.70
N ASP A 101 7.45 -2.96 27.40
CA ASP A 101 8.85 -3.37 27.24
C ASP A 101 9.46 -2.90 25.91
N SER A 102 8.64 -2.39 24.98
CA SER A 102 9.10 -1.93 23.67
C SER A 102 9.68 -0.51 23.73
N ARG A 103 10.93 -0.35 23.27
CA ARG A 103 11.58 0.96 23.07
C ARG A 103 10.79 1.91 22.15
N PHE A 104 9.86 1.39 21.35
CA PHE A 104 8.93 2.18 20.55
C PHE A 104 8.22 3.24 21.41
N PHE A 105 7.92 2.87 22.65
CA PHE A 105 7.16 3.69 23.58
C PHE A 105 8.02 4.50 24.58
N ALA A 106 9.33 4.58 24.40
CA ALA A 106 10.23 5.25 25.35
C ALA A 106 9.85 6.72 25.63
N GLY A 107 9.21 7.41 24.68
CA GLY A 107 8.78 8.80 24.83
C GLY A 107 7.43 9.02 25.52
N LEU A 108 6.68 7.98 25.87
CA LEU A 108 5.28 8.12 26.33
C LEU A 108 5.12 8.97 27.59
N GLN A 109 6.02 8.80 28.56
CA GLN A 109 5.93 9.48 29.85
C GLN A 109 6.43 10.94 29.82
N GLU A 110 7.37 11.26 28.92
CA GLU A 110 8.11 12.53 28.98
C GLU A 110 7.79 13.50 27.84
N LEU A 111 7.17 13.03 26.74
CA LEU A 111 7.05 13.82 25.50
C LEU A 111 5.61 14.21 25.13
N GLU A 112 4.67 14.09 26.07
CA GLU A 112 3.24 14.41 25.91
C GLU A 112 2.67 13.82 24.61
N MET A 113 2.78 12.50 24.46
CA MET A 113 2.41 11.82 23.22
C MET A 113 0.94 12.06 22.83
N ASP A 114 0.04 12.22 23.80
CA ASP A 114 -1.37 12.56 23.55
C ASP A 114 -1.53 13.83 22.70
N ASN A 115 -0.81 14.90 23.06
CA ASN A 115 -0.87 16.20 22.38
C ASN A 115 -0.30 16.13 20.96
N ARG A 116 0.60 15.18 20.68
CA ARG A 116 1.21 14.98 19.36
C ARG A 116 0.38 14.10 18.44
N ILE A 117 -0.28 13.09 19.00
CA ILE A 117 -1.07 12.11 18.23
C ILE A 117 -2.44 12.70 17.88
N ARG A 118 -3.07 13.46 18.79
CA ARG A 118 -4.43 13.98 18.62
C ARG A 118 -4.64 14.82 17.35
N PRO A 119 -3.77 15.78 16.99
CA PRO A 119 -3.92 16.54 15.74
C PRO A 119 -3.72 15.72 14.45
N LEU A 120 -3.10 14.54 14.56
CA LEU A 120 -2.98 13.59 13.44
C LEU A 120 -4.27 12.78 13.31
N LEU A 121 -4.77 12.25 14.44
CA LEU A 121 -5.96 11.40 14.49
C LEU A 121 -7.24 12.12 14.04
N GLN A 122 -7.43 13.36 14.50
CA GLN A 122 -8.62 14.18 14.19
C GLN A 122 -8.83 14.45 12.68
N ARG A 123 -7.83 14.18 11.85
CA ARG A 123 -7.93 14.30 10.38
C ARG A 123 -8.61 13.11 9.73
N TYR A 124 -8.68 11.99 10.43
CA TYR A 124 -9.09 10.69 9.90
C TYR A 124 -10.29 10.12 10.63
N ALA A 125 -10.47 10.48 11.89
CA ALA A 125 -11.51 9.90 12.74
C ALA A 125 -12.16 10.94 13.66
N ASP A 126 -13.42 10.67 14.00
CA ASP A 126 -14.27 11.48 14.86
C ASP A 126 -14.43 10.82 16.25
N PHE A 127 -13.29 10.55 16.88
CA PHE A 127 -13.18 10.10 18.26
C PHE A 127 -11.88 10.62 18.86
N ASP A 128 -11.78 10.52 20.18
CA ASP A 128 -10.60 10.92 20.92
C ASP A 128 -10.17 9.83 21.92
N PHE A 129 -9.02 10.03 22.56
CA PHE A 129 -8.38 9.01 23.39
C PHE A 129 -7.69 9.60 24.63
N LYS A 130 -7.42 8.73 25.59
CA LYS A 130 -6.61 9.01 26.78
C LYS A 130 -5.58 7.90 26.95
N ILE A 131 -4.31 8.26 27.07
CA ILE A 131 -3.26 7.30 27.38
C ILE A 131 -2.99 7.30 28.90
N ASP A 132 -3.11 6.14 29.51
CA ASP A 132 -2.66 5.88 30.87
C ASP A 132 -1.25 5.28 30.82
N THR A 133 -0.25 6.11 31.13
CA THR A 133 1.16 5.71 31.14
C THR A 133 1.58 4.90 32.37
N ASN A 134 0.71 4.77 33.38
CA ASN A 134 0.95 3.92 34.55
C ASN A 134 0.52 2.48 34.24
N ASN A 135 -0.65 2.33 33.62
CA ASN A 135 -1.21 1.02 33.27
C ASN A 135 -0.87 0.57 31.84
N TRP A 136 -0.25 1.44 31.04
CA TRP A 136 0.10 1.18 29.64
C TRP A 136 -1.13 0.83 28.81
N THR A 137 -2.20 1.61 28.97
CA THR A 137 -3.49 1.39 28.30
C THR A 137 -3.97 2.67 27.62
N VAL A 138 -4.72 2.50 26.53
CA VAL A 138 -5.43 3.58 25.85
C VAL A 138 -6.93 3.32 25.93
N SER A 139 -7.69 4.29 26.39
CA SER A 139 -9.15 4.30 26.30
C SER A 139 -9.60 5.33 25.26
N PHE A 140 -10.74 5.05 24.62
CA PHE A 140 -11.30 5.89 23.56
C PHE A 140 -12.63 6.46 24.01
N HIS A 141 -12.92 7.69 23.59
CA HIS A 141 -14.16 8.40 23.92
C HIS A 141 -14.62 9.26 22.74
N ARG A 142 -15.88 9.68 22.75
CA ARG A 142 -16.45 10.57 21.75
C ARG A 142 -17.37 11.59 22.39
N GLU A 143 -17.32 12.83 21.92
CA GLU A 143 -18.30 13.85 22.29
C GLU A 143 -19.52 13.74 21.37
N VAL A 144 -20.70 13.64 21.97
CA VAL A 144 -21.98 13.66 21.27
C VAL A 144 -22.71 14.92 21.67
N THR A 145 -22.89 15.82 20.70
CA THR A 145 -23.67 17.04 20.89
C THR A 145 -25.13 16.75 20.56
N ASN A 146 -25.99 16.86 21.57
CA ASN A 146 -27.43 16.96 21.38
C ASN A 146 -27.84 18.44 21.43
N ASP A 147 -29.04 18.78 20.92
CA ASP A 147 -29.52 20.16 20.73
C ASP A 147 -29.40 21.09 21.97
N GLU A 148 -29.22 20.53 23.18
CA GLU A 148 -29.12 21.28 24.45
C GLU A 148 -27.90 20.91 25.34
N SER A 149 -27.07 19.91 24.99
CA SER A 149 -25.89 19.53 25.79
C SER A 149 -24.86 18.69 25.02
N SER A 150 -23.57 18.79 25.40
CA SER A 150 -22.51 17.88 24.95
C SER A 150 -22.28 16.82 26.03
N GLU A 151 -22.42 15.56 25.66
CA GLU A 151 -22.12 14.40 26.51
C GLU A 151 -20.91 13.65 25.97
N THR A 152 -19.97 13.30 26.85
CA THR A 152 -18.82 12.46 26.49
C THR A 152 -19.16 11.00 26.77
N ILE A 153 -19.15 10.17 25.72
CA ILE A 153 -19.28 8.72 25.83
C ILE A 153 -17.86 8.14 25.94
N GLU A 154 -17.54 7.61 27.12
CA GLU A 154 -16.24 6.98 27.43
C GLU A 154 -16.23 5.48 27.06
N ASP A 155 -15.03 4.90 26.99
CA ASP A 155 -14.77 3.46 26.77
C ASP A 155 -15.46 2.85 25.52
N ILE A 156 -15.46 3.61 24.43
CA ILE A 156 -16.04 3.16 23.16
C ILE A 156 -15.16 2.09 22.49
N LYS A 157 -15.79 1.13 21.80
CA LYS A 157 -15.08 0.23 20.88
C LYS A 157 -15.00 0.88 19.51
N ILE A 158 -13.79 1.20 19.08
CA ILE A 158 -13.52 1.65 17.70
C ILE A 158 -13.37 0.46 16.75
N SER A 159 -13.63 0.67 15.46
CA SER A 159 -13.47 -0.33 14.41
C SER A 159 -12.00 -0.71 14.20
N ARG A 160 -11.75 -1.83 13.50
CA ARG A 160 -10.37 -2.24 13.14
C ARG A 160 -9.66 -1.22 12.24
N GLY A 161 -10.40 -0.55 11.35
CA GLY A 161 -9.83 0.50 10.51
C GLY A 161 -9.38 1.70 11.34
N GLU A 162 -10.21 2.13 12.29
CA GLU A 162 -9.90 3.23 13.22
C GLU A 162 -8.73 2.89 14.16
N GLU A 163 -8.65 1.65 14.63
CA GLU A 163 -7.50 1.14 15.38
C GLU A 163 -6.20 1.25 14.57
N ASN A 164 -6.21 0.79 13.33
CA ASN A 164 -5.04 0.89 12.44
C ASN A 164 -4.64 2.34 12.20
N ILE A 165 -5.62 3.24 12.00
CA ILE A 165 -5.38 4.69 11.88
C ILE A 165 -4.75 5.25 13.15
N PHE A 166 -5.24 4.84 14.33
CA PHE A 166 -4.68 5.28 15.61
C PHE A 166 -3.21 4.83 15.76
N ILE A 167 -2.93 3.54 15.51
CA ILE A 167 -1.57 2.99 15.56
C ILE A 167 -0.65 3.69 14.56
N TRP A 168 -1.16 3.98 13.36
CA TRP A 168 -0.44 4.77 12.36
C TRP A 168 -0.15 6.21 12.82
N CYS A 169 -1.12 6.91 13.40
CA CYS A 169 -0.94 8.25 13.95
C CYS A 169 0.06 8.24 15.11
N PHE A 170 0.03 7.19 15.95
CA PHE A 170 1.02 6.97 16.99
C PHE A 170 2.43 6.86 16.40
N PHE A 171 2.60 6.00 15.39
CA PHE A 171 3.86 5.85 14.70
C PHE A 171 4.35 7.16 14.07
N LEU A 172 3.48 7.91 13.40
CA LEU A 172 3.83 9.20 12.82
C LEU A 172 4.34 10.20 13.86
N ALA A 173 3.72 10.24 15.04
CA ALA A 173 4.19 11.08 16.14
C ALA A 173 5.61 10.67 16.59
N VAL A 174 5.86 9.37 16.74
CA VAL A 174 7.21 8.84 17.07
C VAL A 174 8.22 9.13 15.96
N ALA A 175 7.85 8.95 14.70
CA ALA A 175 8.69 9.26 13.55
C ALA A 175 9.03 10.76 13.48
N GLN A 176 8.09 11.64 13.80
CA GLN A 176 8.32 13.08 13.89
C GLN A 176 9.32 13.42 15.00
N LEU A 177 9.23 12.78 16.18
CA LEU A 177 10.22 12.95 17.25
C LEU A 177 11.63 12.53 16.82
N ALA A 178 11.75 11.41 16.11
CA ALA A 178 13.02 10.97 15.56
C ALA A 178 13.58 11.98 14.53
N ILE A 179 12.72 12.48 13.63
CA ILE A 179 13.09 13.47 12.60
C ILE A 179 13.56 14.79 13.23
N ASP A 180 12.94 15.19 14.33
CA ASP A 180 13.28 16.38 15.12
C ASP A 180 14.47 16.16 16.08
N GLU A 181 15.16 15.02 15.97
CA GLU A 181 16.37 14.65 16.73
C GLU A 181 16.17 14.67 18.26
N GLN A 182 14.97 14.30 18.73
CA GLN A 182 14.68 14.18 20.17
C GLN A 182 15.50 13.06 20.82
N GLU A 183 16.00 13.30 22.04
CA GLU A 183 16.99 12.44 22.70
C GLU A 183 16.53 10.96 22.82
N ALA A 184 15.27 10.75 23.21
CA ALA A 184 14.66 9.42 23.31
C ALA A 184 14.71 8.60 22.00
N TYR A 185 14.80 9.28 20.85
CA TYR A 185 14.81 8.70 19.51
C TYR A 185 16.06 9.03 18.69
N ALA A 186 17.12 9.57 19.32
CA ALA A 186 18.37 9.94 18.64
C ALA A 186 19.13 8.75 18.02
N TRP A 187 18.80 7.53 18.44
CA TRP A 187 19.35 6.28 17.88
C TRP A 187 18.83 5.98 16.46
N VAL A 188 17.73 6.61 16.03
CA VAL A 188 17.08 6.33 14.75
C VAL A 188 17.87 6.98 13.60
N LYS A 189 18.51 6.14 12.76
CA LYS A 189 19.15 6.55 11.51
C LYS A 189 18.24 6.27 10.30
N TYR A 190 17.45 5.20 10.39
CA TYR A 190 16.58 4.72 9.34
C TYR A 190 15.13 4.62 9.81
N ILE A 191 14.20 4.95 8.92
CA ILE A 191 12.78 4.64 9.06
C ILE A 191 12.40 3.63 7.97
N TYR A 192 11.78 2.52 8.35
CA TYR A 192 11.22 1.55 7.40
C TYR A 192 9.70 1.46 7.57
N ILE A 193 8.93 1.74 6.53
CA ILE A 193 7.47 1.66 6.55
C ILE A 193 7.02 0.60 5.55
N ASP A 194 6.29 -0.42 6.01
CA ASP A 194 5.70 -1.47 5.19
C ASP A 194 4.17 -1.41 5.25
N ASP A 195 3.55 -1.15 4.10
CA ASP A 195 2.09 -1.16 3.89
C ASP A 195 1.26 -0.48 5.00
N PRO A 196 1.43 0.84 5.22
CA PRO A 196 0.81 1.54 6.35
C PRO A 196 -0.72 1.68 6.27
N ILE A 197 -1.33 1.24 5.18
CA ILE A 197 -2.73 1.49 4.82
C ILE A 197 -3.46 0.23 4.34
N SER A 198 -2.97 -0.97 4.67
CA SER A 198 -3.45 -2.25 4.14
C SER A 198 -4.95 -2.52 4.32
N SER A 199 -5.64 -1.72 5.14
CA SER A 199 -7.08 -1.82 5.45
C SER A 199 -7.85 -0.50 5.32
N LEU A 200 -7.28 0.53 4.67
CA LEU A 200 -7.92 1.85 4.52
C LEU A 200 -8.56 2.03 3.14
N ASP A 201 -9.56 2.91 3.06
CA ASP A 201 -10.14 3.35 1.79
C ASP A 201 -9.19 4.29 0.99
N ASP A 202 -9.51 4.50 -0.29
CA ASP A 202 -8.71 5.32 -1.21
C ASP A 202 -8.52 6.77 -0.73
N ASN A 203 -9.50 7.36 -0.05
CA ASN A 203 -9.41 8.75 0.43
C ASN A 203 -8.41 8.87 1.59
N ASN A 204 -8.52 7.95 2.55
CA ASN A 204 -7.59 7.83 3.67
C ASN A 204 -6.17 7.50 3.17
N ALA A 205 -6.03 6.65 2.15
CA ALA A 205 -4.76 6.35 1.51
C ALA A 205 -4.04 7.60 0.95
N ILE A 206 -4.77 8.49 0.26
CA ILE A 206 -4.21 9.75 -0.25
C ILE A 206 -3.77 10.66 0.89
N ALA A 207 -4.63 10.84 1.90
CA ALA A 207 -4.36 11.74 3.02
C ALA A 207 -3.15 11.26 3.84
N VAL A 208 -3.07 9.96 4.12
CA VAL A 208 -1.93 9.32 4.80
C VAL A 208 -0.64 9.47 3.98
N ALA A 209 -0.67 9.23 2.67
CA ALA A 209 0.48 9.42 1.79
C ALA A 209 0.97 10.87 1.79
N SER A 210 0.05 11.84 1.68
CA SER A 210 0.38 13.27 1.64
C SER A 210 1.00 13.73 2.96
N HIS A 211 0.42 13.35 4.11
CA HIS A 211 1.00 13.70 5.41
C HIS A 211 2.38 13.07 5.63
N LEU A 212 2.56 11.80 5.24
CA LEU A 212 3.86 11.15 5.31
C LEU A 212 4.89 11.86 4.42
N ALA A 213 4.51 12.25 3.20
CA ALA A 213 5.40 13.00 2.33
C ALA A 213 5.82 14.34 2.95
N GLN A 214 4.86 15.11 3.48
CA GLN A 214 5.14 16.38 4.16
C GLN A 214 6.10 16.21 5.34
N LEU A 215 5.96 15.13 6.12
CA LEU A 215 6.88 14.77 7.19
C LEU A 215 8.30 14.52 6.66
N LEU A 216 8.43 13.75 5.57
CA LEU A 216 9.72 13.32 5.01
C LEU A 216 10.43 14.37 4.12
N ILE A 217 9.70 15.40 3.67
CA ILE A 217 10.26 16.53 2.90
C ILE A 217 11.08 17.47 3.79
N LYS A 218 10.79 17.48 5.11
CA LYS A 218 11.52 18.30 6.09
C LYS A 218 13.01 17.94 6.09
N PRO A 219 13.92 18.92 6.27
CA PRO A 219 15.35 18.64 6.32
C PRO A 219 15.67 17.76 7.53
N SER A 220 15.98 16.48 7.29
CA SER A 220 16.42 15.53 8.33
C SER A 220 17.67 14.76 7.90
N LYS A 221 18.39 14.17 8.85
CA LYS A 221 19.46 13.19 8.59
C LYS A 221 18.90 11.78 8.38
N ILE A 222 17.66 11.53 8.82
CA ILE A 222 17.00 10.24 8.71
C ILE A 222 16.76 9.87 7.25
N LYS A 223 16.99 8.60 6.95
CA LYS A 223 16.76 8.00 5.63
C LYS A 223 15.63 7.00 5.72
N THR A 224 14.84 6.88 4.65
CA THR A 224 13.56 6.18 4.72
C THR A 224 13.39 5.18 3.60
N VAL A 225 12.89 3.99 3.93
CA VAL A 225 12.39 3.01 2.96
C VAL A 225 10.90 2.87 3.17
N ILE A 226 10.11 2.98 2.10
CA ILE A 226 8.67 2.74 2.13
C ILE A 226 8.37 1.65 1.12
N SER A 227 7.80 0.53 1.58
CA SER A 227 7.28 -0.52 0.73
C SER A 227 5.75 -0.53 0.75
N SER A 228 5.13 -0.60 -0.43
CA SER A 228 3.69 -0.79 -0.50
C SER A 228 3.22 -1.55 -1.73
N HIS A 229 2.09 -2.25 -1.60
CA HIS A 229 1.32 -2.77 -2.73
C HIS A 229 0.27 -1.78 -3.25
N HIS A 230 -0.03 -0.73 -2.49
CA HIS A 230 -1.10 0.21 -2.82
C HIS A 230 -0.62 1.27 -3.80
N THR A 231 -1.11 1.19 -5.05
CA THR A 231 -0.64 2.04 -6.16
C THR A 231 -0.90 3.53 -5.96
N LEU A 232 -2.09 3.92 -5.49
CA LEU A 232 -2.42 5.32 -5.23
C LEU A 232 -1.50 5.96 -4.18
N PHE A 233 -1.33 5.30 -3.05
CA PHE A 233 -0.40 5.70 -1.98
C PHE A 233 1.04 5.85 -2.49
N PHE A 234 1.54 4.85 -3.24
CA PHE A 234 2.86 4.92 -3.85
C PHE A 234 2.98 6.13 -4.80
N ASN A 235 1.97 6.37 -5.63
CA ASN A 235 1.97 7.47 -6.60
C ASN A 235 1.99 8.84 -5.94
N VAL A 236 1.18 9.04 -4.90
CA VAL A 236 1.17 10.29 -4.11
C VAL A 236 2.55 10.54 -3.51
N LEU A 237 3.14 9.54 -2.84
CA LEU A 237 4.49 9.64 -2.27
C LEU A 237 5.55 9.94 -3.33
N TRP A 238 5.51 9.24 -4.46
CA TRP A 238 6.46 9.45 -5.53
C TRP A 238 6.39 10.88 -6.06
N ASN A 239 5.20 11.39 -6.34
CA ASN A 239 5.01 12.74 -6.85
C ASN A 239 5.52 13.80 -5.86
N GLU A 240 5.15 13.68 -4.59
CA GLU A 240 5.54 14.65 -3.55
C GLU A 240 7.04 14.59 -3.20
N LEU A 241 7.65 13.40 -3.20
CA LEU A 241 9.05 13.22 -2.80
C LEU A 241 10.06 13.40 -3.95
N ASN A 242 9.63 13.27 -5.20
CA ASN A 242 10.54 13.31 -6.35
C ASN A 242 11.07 14.72 -6.67
N ASP A 243 10.38 15.78 -6.25
CA ASP A 243 10.75 17.17 -6.55
C ASP A 243 12.21 17.51 -6.19
N LYS A 244 12.71 16.97 -5.07
CA LYS A 244 14.09 17.19 -4.62
C LYS A 244 15.13 16.25 -5.24
N LYS A 245 14.70 15.32 -6.11
CA LYS A 245 15.54 14.26 -6.72
C LYS A 245 16.37 13.47 -5.71
N LYS A 246 15.91 13.30 -4.47
CA LYS A 246 16.56 12.44 -3.44
C LYS A 246 15.78 11.15 -3.18
N CYS A 247 14.69 10.97 -3.91
CA CYS A 247 13.87 9.77 -3.92
C CYS A 247 14.35 8.79 -5.01
N GLN A 248 14.30 7.51 -4.70
CA GLN A 248 14.69 6.41 -5.57
C GLN A 248 13.58 5.33 -5.61
N PRO A 249 12.72 5.34 -6.64
CA PRO A 249 11.65 4.38 -6.81
C PRO A 249 12.10 3.08 -7.46
N TYR A 250 11.59 1.96 -6.96
CA TYR A 250 11.79 0.63 -7.52
C TYR A 250 10.49 -0.18 -7.54
N TYR A 251 10.42 -1.08 -8.51
CA TYR A 251 9.52 -2.21 -8.52
C TYR A 251 10.28 -3.44 -7.98
N LEU A 252 9.71 -4.09 -6.97
CA LEU A 252 10.26 -5.29 -6.35
C LEU A 252 9.36 -6.48 -6.69
N SER A 253 9.93 -7.55 -7.23
CA SER A 253 9.28 -8.84 -7.41
C SER A 253 10.15 -9.98 -6.91
N ASN A 254 9.53 -11.10 -6.58
CA ASN A 254 10.21 -12.37 -6.34
C ASN A 254 10.13 -13.24 -7.59
N ASP A 255 11.17 -14.01 -7.85
CA ASP A 255 11.14 -15.06 -8.85
C ASP A 255 10.73 -16.38 -8.18
N SER A 256 9.55 -16.87 -8.55
CA SER A 256 8.95 -18.10 -8.01
C SER A 256 9.83 -19.33 -8.18
N ASN A 257 10.70 -19.35 -9.19
CA ASN A 257 11.50 -20.52 -9.54
C ASN A 257 12.88 -20.52 -8.87
N SER A 258 13.44 -19.34 -8.55
CA SER A 258 14.79 -19.20 -8.01
C SER A 258 14.84 -18.76 -6.54
N ASN A 259 13.70 -18.45 -5.92
CA ASN A 259 13.61 -17.77 -4.62
C ASN A 259 14.39 -16.44 -4.55
N GLY A 260 14.80 -15.89 -5.70
CA GLY A 260 15.52 -14.64 -5.81
C GLY A 260 14.60 -13.42 -5.84
N TYR A 261 15.20 -12.24 -5.67
CA TYR A 261 14.52 -10.95 -5.72
C TYR A 261 14.99 -10.14 -6.93
N ASN A 262 14.05 -9.51 -7.63
CA ASN A 262 14.32 -8.63 -8.74
C ASN A 262 13.94 -7.20 -8.35
N LEU A 263 14.91 -6.29 -8.41
CA LEU A 263 14.73 -4.87 -8.15
C LEU A 263 14.91 -4.08 -9.44
N ARG A 264 13.84 -3.48 -9.93
CA ARG A 264 13.84 -2.70 -11.17
C ARG A 264 13.61 -1.24 -10.88
N TYR A 265 14.54 -0.38 -11.32
CA TYR A 265 14.34 1.07 -11.21
C TYR A 265 13.15 1.53 -12.07
N THR A 266 12.29 2.39 -11.52
CA THR A 266 11.12 2.93 -12.24
C THR A 266 11.04 4.44 -12.12
N ASN A 267 11.43 5.17 -13.16
CA ASN A 267 11.24 6.63 -13.22
C ASN A 267 9.82 7.05 -13.62
N SER A 268 9.06 6.09 -14.15
CA SER A 268 7.64 6.18 -14.35
C SER A 268 6.97 6.08 -12.98
N THR A 269 6.14 7.07 -12.65
CA THR A 269 4.92 6.84 -11.85
C THR A 269 4.41 5.46 -12.23
N PRO A 270 4.06 4.55 -11.29
CA PRO A 270 3.25 3.37 -11.61
C PRO A 270 2.18 3.79 -12.62
N PHE A 271 2.47 3.45 -13.87
CA PHE A 271 1.94 4.13 -15.05
C PHE A 271 0.45 4.03 -14.92
N PHE A 272 -0.27 5.17 -14.78
CA PHE A 272 -1.72 5.27 -14.54
C PHE A 272 -2.30 3.92 -14.13
N HIS A 273 -2.42 3.58 -12.84
CA HIS A 273 -2.84 2.24 -12.37
C HIS A 273 -3.85 1.51 -13.29
N HIS A 274 -4.80 2.24 -13.85
CA HIS A 274 -5.71 1.80 -14.90
C HIS A 274 -5.06 1.25 -16.17
N VAL A 275 -4.10 1.95 -16.78
CA VAL A 275 -3.34 1.54 -17.96
C VAL A 275 -2.43 0.33 -17.66
N ALA A 276 -1.81 0.26 -16.49
CA ALA A 276 -1.01 -0.91 -16.10
C ALA A 276 -1.88 -2.17 -15.91
N LEU A 277 -3.02 -2.03 -15.22
CA LEU A 277 -4.02 -3.09 -15.10
C LEU A 277 -4.60 -3.46 -16.48
N LEU A 278 -4.87 -2.48 -17.34
CA LEU A 278 -5.35 -2.72 -18.70
C LEU A 278 -4.32 -3.48 -19.54
N LYS A 279 -3.03 -3.16 -19.40
CA LYS A 279 -1.93 -3.90 -20.03
C LYS A 279 -1.85 -5.34 -19.54
N GLN A 280 -1.95 -5.55 -18.23
CA GLN A 280 -1.99 -6.89 -17.65
C GLN A 280 -3.19 -7.71 -18.16
N LEU A 281 -4.38 -7.10 -18.26
CA LEU A 281 -5.55 -7.76 -18.82
C LEU A 281 -5.37 -8.10 -20.31
N HIS A 282 -4.74 -7.20 -21.07
CA HIS A 282 -4.46 -7.41 -22.48
C HIS A 282 -3.45 -8.56 -22.68
N GLU A 283 -2.33 -8.57 -21.95
CA GLU A 283 -1.35 -9.66 -21.99
C GLU A 283 -1.98 -11.00 -21.60
N ALA A 284 -2.81 -11.04 -20.55
CA ALA A 284 -3.51 -12.25 -20.13
C ALA A 284 -4.54 -12.75 -21.17
N ALA A 285 -5.18 -11.82 -21.90
CA ALA A 285 -6.10 -12.16 -22.98
C ALA A 285 -5.37 -12.74 -24.21
N GLU A 286 -4.23 -12.16 -24.59
CA GLU A 286 -3.39 -12.66 -25.69
C GLU A 286 -2.76 -14.02 -25.36
N SER A 287 -2.29 -14.22 -24.12
CA SER A 287 -1.66 -15.47 -23.69
C SER A 287 -2.66 -16.55 -23.24
N ASP A 288 -3.97 -16.33 -23.38
CA ASP A 288 -5.07 -17.18 -22.90
C ASP A 288 -5.08 -17.57 -21.40
N ASN A 289 -4.28 -16.88 -20.58
CA ASN A 289 -4.14 -17.14 -19.15
C ASN A 289 -5.18 -16.35 -18.35
N LEU A 290 -6.46 -16.62 -18.57
CA LEU A 290 -7.57 -15.86 -17.98
C LEU A 290 -8.16 -16.56 -16.75
N TYR A 291 -8.21 -15.84 -15.63
CA TYR A 291 -8.74 -16.28 -14.34
C TYR A 291 -9.89 -15.39 -13.87
N THR A 292 -10.82 -15.93 -13.09
CA THR A 292 -12.04 -15.23 -12.62
C THR A 292 -11.78 -13.83 -12.05
N TYR A 293 -10.68 -13.62 -11.31
CA TYR A 293 -10.32 -12.31 -10.74
C TYR A 293 -10.04 -11.22 -11.79
N HIS A 294 -9.72 -11.58 -13.05
CA HIS A 294 -9.56 -10.59 -14.12
C HIS A 294 -10.86 -9.82 -14.39
N PHE A 295 -12.04 -10.40 -14.14
CA PHE A 295 -13.31 -9.66 -14.22
C PHE A 295 -13.41 -8.54 -13.17
N ASN A 296 -12.84 -8.72 -11.97
CA ASN A 296 -12.79 -7.67 -10.95
C ASN A 296 -11.95 -6.48 -11.42
N ILE A 297 -10.78 -6.79 -11.99
CA ILE A 297 -9.87 -5.79 -12.54
C ILE A 297 -10.56 -5.05 -13.70
N LEU A 298 -11.17 -5.77 -14.65
CA LEU A 298 -11.88 -5.19 -15.79
C LEU A 298 -13.03 -4.29 -15.35
N ARG A 299 -13.82 -4.73 -14.37
CA ARG A 299 -14.91 -3.92 -13.80
C ARG A 299 -14.40 -2.62 -13.20
N ASN A 300 -13.34 -2.68 -12.39
CA ASN A 300 -12.78 -1.48 -11.77
C ASN A 300 -12.31 -0.46 -12.83
N LEU A 301 -11.76 -0.93 -13.94
CA LEU A 301 -11.38 -0.09 -15.08
C LEU A 301 -12.60 0.55 -15.75
N LEU A 302 -13.66 -0.22 -16.00
CA LEU A 302 -14.91 0.28 -16.59
C LEU A 302 -15.59 1.31 -15.68
N GLU A 303 -15.65 1.07 -14.37
CA GLU A 303 -16.23 2.00 -13.40
C GLU A 303 -15.48 3.34 -13.38
N LYS A 304 -14.14 3.30 -13.30
CA LYS A 304 -13.33 4.51 -13.28
C LYS A 304 -13.37 5.27 -14.60
N THR A 305 -13.45 4.55 -15.73
CA THR A 305 -13.65 5.16 -17.05
C THR A 305 -15.03 5.80 -17.17
N ALA A 306 -16.08 5.14 -16.66
CA ALA A 306 -17.43 5.68 -16.63
C ALA A 306 -17.49 6.99 -15.81
N THR A 307 -16.90 7.00 -14.62
CA THR A 307 -16.78 8.21 -13.80
C THR A 307 -16.03 9.32 -14.53
N PHE A 308 -14.88 9.00 -15.16
CA PHE A 308 -14.08 9.98 -15.90
C PHE A 308 -14.84 10.63 -17.06
N HIS A 309 -15.68 9.85 -17.77
CA HIS A 309 -16.50 10.34 -18.87
C HIS A 309 -17.87 10.89 -18.44
N GLY A 310 -18.19 10.90 -17.14
CA GLY A 310 -19.44 11.45 -16.61
C GLY A 310 -20.66 10.53 -16.76
N PHE A 311 -20.45 9.23 -16.98
CA PHE A 311 -21.53 8.24 -17.02
C PHE A 311 -21.95 7.82 -15.60
N LYS A 312 -23.23 7.47 -15.43
CA LYS A 312 -23.78 7.04 -14.13
C LYS A 312 -23.34 5.62 -13.74
N ASN A 313 -23.13 4.73 -14.72
CA ASN A 313 -22.85 3.31 -14.51
C ASN A 313 -21.75 2.83 -15.47
N PHE A 314 -20.98 1.81 -15.06
CA PHE A 314 -19.91 1.20 -15.86
C PHE A 314 -20.40 0.56 -17.17
N SER A 315 -21.67 0.14 -17.23
CA SER A 315 -22.27 -0.48 -18.42
C SER A 315 -22.26 0.45 -19.63
N ALA A 316 -22.23 1.78 -19.42
CA ALA A 316 -22.08 2.76 -20.49
C ALA A 316 -20.72 2.66 -21.22
N CYS A 317 -19.73 1.99 -20.63
CA CYS A 317 -18.44 1.74 -21.23
C CYS A 317 -18.36 0.43 -22.05
N ILE A 318 -19.45 -0.33 -22.14
CA ILE A 318 -19.54 -1.58 -22.92
C ILE A 318 -20.18 -1.27 -24.28
N LYS A 319 -19.67 -1.89 -25.35
CA LYS A 319 -20.20 -1.70 -26.70
C LYS A 319 -21.52 -2.45 -26.86
N LYS A 320 -22.48 -1.79 -27.52
CA LYS A 320 -23.77 -2.36 -27.91
C LYS A 320 -23.60 -3.28 -29.12
N ASP A 321 -23.97 -4.54 -28.98
CA ASP A 321 -24.14 -5.44 -30.12
C ASP A 321 -25.55 -5.36 -30.68
N ASN A 322 -25.69 -5.55 -32.00
CA ASN A 322 -27.00 -5.55 -32.66
C ASN A 322 -27.93 -6.68 -32.18
N ASP A 323 -27.37 -7.75 -31.60
CA ASP A 323 -28.11 -8.93 -31.10
C ASP A 323 -28.32 -8.93 -29.56
N ASP A 324 -27.85 -7.90 -28.82
CA ASP A 324 -28.12 -7.72 -27.38
C ASP A 324 -28.69 -6.32 -27.12
N PRO A 325 -30.01 -6.12 -27.35
CA PRO A 325 -30.64 -4.80 -27.40
C PRO A 325 -30.68 -4.02 -26.07
N GLU A 326 -30.34 -4.64 -24.92
CA GLU A 326 -30.45 -4.00 -23.60
C GLU A 326 -29.16 -4.03 -22.73
N ASP A 327 -27.99 -4.34 -23.30
CA ASP A 327 -26.72 -4.41 -22.54
C ASP A 327 -26.74 -5.46 -21.40
N ILE A 328 -27.73 -6.36 -21.38
CA ILE A 328 -28.04 -7.19 -20.21
C ILE A 328 -26.98 -8.27 -20.05
N VAL A 329 -26.53 -8.93 -21.12
CA VAL A 329 -25.73 -10.15 -20.98
C VAL A 329 -24.32 -9.82 -20.51
N HIS A 330 -23.63 -8.88 -21.18
CA HIS A 330 -22.27 -8.49 -20.81
C HIS A 330 -22.21 -7.78 -19.45
N ALA A 331 -23.13 -6.84 -19.16
CA ALA A 331 -23.15 -6.14 -17.88
C ALA A 331 -23.55 -7.07 -16.72
N ARG A 332 -24.52 -7.97 -16.93
CA ARG A 332 -24.90 -8.99 -15.93
C ARG A 332 -23.76 -9.98 -15.71
N MET A 333 -23.03 -10.35 -16.74
CA MET A 333 -21.91 -11.28 -16.60
C MET A 333 -20.72 -10.66 -15.86
N ILE A 334 -20.36 -9.41 -16.16
CA ILE A 334 -19.39 -8.67 -15.35
C ILE A 334 -19.89 -8.57 -13.91
N ASN A 335 -21.16 -8.24 -13.68
CA ASN A 335 -21.73 -8.20 -12.33
C ASN A 335 -21.60 -9.54 -11.60
N VAL A 336 -22.00 -10.65 -12.22
CA VAL A 336 -21.98 -11.99 -11.60
C VAL A 336 -20.55 -12.47 -11.36
N LEU A 337 -19.67 -12.36 -12.35
CA LEU A 337 -18.30 -12.86 -12.25
C LEU A 337 -17.38 -11.95 -11.44
N SER A 338 -17.78 -10.70 -11.19
CA SER A 338 -17.08 -9.81 -10.26
C SER A 338 -17.59 -9.86 -8.81
N HIS A 339 -18.82 -10.34 -8.59
CA HIS A 339 -19.43 -10.46 -7.26
C HIS A 339 -19.50 -11.90 -6.75
N GLY A 340 -19.14 -12.90 -7.57
CA GLY A 340 -18.90 -14.24 -7.06
C GLY A 340 -17.80 -14.18 -5.99
N ASN A 341 -17.90 -15.00 -4.94
CA ASN A 341 -16.92 -15.13 -3.85
C ASN A 341 -15.55 -15.69 -4.32
N TYR A 342 -15.06 -15.24 -5.48
CA TYR A 342 -13.77 -15.61 -6.04
C TYR A 342 -12.70 -14.77 -5.34
N SER A 343 -12.11 -15.37 -4.32
CA SER A 343 -10.97 -14.83 -3.61
C SER A 343 -9.81 -14.58 -4.57
N LEU A 344 -9.15 -13.42 -4.47
CA LEU A 344 -7.85 -13.16 -5.13
C LEU A 344 -6.79 -14.20 -4.75
N PHE A 345 -7.01 -14.93 -3.64
CA PHE A 345 -6.11 -15.92 -3.09
C PHE A 345 -6.36 -17.35 -3.63
N GLU A 346 -7.43 -17.58 -4.40
CA GLU A 346 -7.72 -18.87 -5.08
C GLU A 346 -8.17 -18.62 -6.54
N PRO A 347 -7.21 -18.35 -7.45
CA PRO A 347 -7.54 -18.06 -8.85
C PRO A 347 -8.03 -19.33 -9.56
N MET A 348 -9.31 -19.34 -9.96
CA MET A 348 -9.84 -20.37 -10.85
C MET A 348 -9.72 -19.90 -12.31
N GLU A 349 -9.18 -20.78 -13.15
CA GLU A 349 -9.14 -20.55 -14.59
C GLU A 349 -10.57 -20.42 -15.13
N MET A 350 -10.79 -19.48 -16.05
CA MET A 350 -12.09 -19.29 -16.67
C MET A 350 -12.41 -20.45 -17.63
N LEU A 351 -13.68 -20.86 -17.68
CA LEU A 351 -14.20 -21.70 -18.77
C LEU A 351 -14.03 -20.98 -20.12
N ASP A 352 -13.85 -21.74 -21.21
CA ASP A 352 -13.60 -21.20 -22.56
C ASP A 352 -14.65 -20.17 -23.00
N GLU A 353 -15.91 -20.42 -22.67
CA GLU A 353 -17.00 -19.48 -22.94
C GLU A 353 -16.78 -18.13 -22.23
N ASN A 354 -16.43 -18.14 -20.95
CA ASN A 354 -16.12 -16.94 -20.17
C ASN A 354 -14.86 -16.22 -20.71
N LYS A 355 -13.84 -16.96 -21.16
CA LYS A 355 -12.65 -16.40 -21.81
C LYS A 355 -13.04 -15.62 -23.07
N GLN A 356 -13.88 -16.19 -23.93
CA GLN A 356 -14.32 -15.54 -25.17
C GLN A 356 -15.04 -14.22 -24.89
N TYR A 357 -15.96 -14.22 -23.94
CA TYR A 357 -16.66 -13.01 -23.53
C TYR A 357 -15.74 -11.97 -22.92
N PHE A 358 -14.81 -12.38 -22.03
CA PHE A 358 -13.82 -11.48 -21.45
C PHE A 358 -12.98 -10.77 -22.52
N LYS A 359 -12.42 -11.54 -23.46
CA LYS A 359 -11.61 -11.02 -24.58
C LYS A 359 -12.40 -10.03 -25.44
N LYS A 360 -13.69 -10.34 -25.70
CA LYS A 360 -14.58 -9.46 -26.46
C LYS A 360 -14.81 -8.12 -25.75
N ILE A 361 -15.20 -8.15 -24.48
CA ILE A 361 -15.46 -6.94 -23.68
C ILE A 361 -14.19 -6.07 -23.59
N LEU A 362 -13.04 -6.70 -23.33
CA LEU A 362 -11.75 -6.00 -23.25
C LEU A 362 -11.39 -5.33 -24.58
N ARG A 363 -11.52 -6.05 -25.70
CA ARG A 363 -11.24 -5.51 -27.04
C ARG A 363 -12.16 -4.34 -27.38
N ASP A 364 -13.45 -4.48 -27.11
CA ASP A 364 -14.44 -3.43 -27.37
C ASP A 364 -14.17 -2.18 -26.51
N PHE A 365 -13.81 -2.38 -25.24
CA PHE A 365 -13.41 -1.31 -24.34
C PHE A 365 -12.16 -0.56 -24.85
N MET A 366 -11.13 -1.28 -25.27
CA MET A 366 -9.90 -0.69 -25.82
C MET A 366 -10.11 -0.01 -27.19
N THR A 367 -11.09 -0.47 -27.97
CA THR A 367 -11.43 0.13 -29.27
C THR A 367 -12.22 1.42 -29.12
N ASN A 368 -13.16 1.45 -28.17
CA ASN A 368 -14.07 2.58 -27.98
C ASN A 368 -13.42 3.75 -27.23
N TYR A 369 -12.48 3.46 -26.32
CA TYR A 369 -11.77 4.46 -25.53
C TYR A 369 -10.31 4.56 -26.00
N ARG A 370 -9.87 5.76 -26.39
CA ARG A 370 -8.52 5.96 -26.97
C ARG A 370 -7.43 5.82 -25.91
N PHE A 371 -6.77 4.66 -25.87
CA PHE A 371 -5.52 4.46 -25.13
C PHE A 371 -4.29 4.66 -26.04
N ASN A 372 -3.12 4.97 -25.47
CA ASN A 372 -1.89 5.15 -26.26
C ASN A 372 -1.46 3.80 -26.89
N PRO A 373 -1.46 3.65 -28.23
CA PRO A 373 -1.12 2.39 -28.90
C PRO A 373 0.32 1.93 -28.65
N GLU A 374 1.25 2.84 -28.40
CA GLU A 374 2.66 2.50 -28.10
C GLU A 374 2.81 1.64 -26.83
N LEU A 375 1.78 1.58 -25.99
CA LEU A 375 1.76 0.79 -24.76
C LEU A 375 1.32 -0.67 -24.97
N PHE A 376 0.76 -0.99 -26.14
CA PHE A 376 0.18 -2.29 -26.50
C PHE A 376 0.78 -2.77 -27.85
N PRO A 377 2.06 -3.17 -27.89
CA PRO A 377 2.67 -3.66 -29.12
C PRO A 377 2.02 -4.99 -29.55
N GLU A 378 1.61 -5.10 -30.81
CA GLU A 378 1.17 -6.36 -31.39
C GLU A 378 2.32 -7.38 -31.34
N GLN A 379 2.05 -8.58 -30.85
CA GLN A 379 3.00 -9.69 -30.98
C GLN A 379 3.06 -10.04 -32.47
N SER A 380 4.11 -9.62 -33.15
CA SER A 380 4.36 -10.04 -34.52
C SER A 380 4.58 -11.55 -34.56
N ASP A 381 3.70 -12.28 -35.24
CA ASP A 381 3.85 -13.67 -35.65
C ASP A 381 5.10 -13.83 -36.54
N GLN A 382 6.29 -13.96 -35.93
CA GLN A 382 7.55 -14.22 -36.64
C GLN A 382 8.23 -15.53 -36.24
N ASN A 383 7.53 -16.47 -35.60
CA ASN A 383 8.12 -17.77 -35.21
C ASN A 383 7.31 -19.00 -35.64
N ILE A 384 6.61 -18.97 -36.79
CA ILE A 384 5.94 -20.18 -37.35
C ILE A 384 6.56 -20.63 -38.69
N GLU A 385 7.44 -19.87 -39.34
CA GLU A 385 7.94 -20.24 -40.69
C GLU A 385 9.22 -21.10 -40.76
N GLU A 386 9.83 -21.52 -39.65
CA GLU A 386 11.01 -22.42 -39.71
C GLU A 386 10.73 -23.91 -39.47
N ALA A 387 9.46 -24.31 -39.30
CA ALA A 387 9.08 -25.70 -39.08
C ALA A 387 8.20 -26.30 -40.18
N THR A 388 8.34 -25.87 -41.44
CA THR A 388 7.76 -26.58 -42.59
C THR A 388 8.49 -26.22 -43.89
N GLN A 389 9.62 -26.86 -44.14
CA GLN A 389 10.03 -27.18 -45.51
C GLN A 389 10.48 -28.66 -45.58
N PRO A 390 10.18 -29.34 -46.71
CA PRO A 390 9.85 -30.76 -46.77
C PRO A 390 11.02 -31.75 -46.66
#